data_AF-A0A9D1SUL4-F1
#
_entry.id   AF-A0A9D1SUL4-F1
#
_cell.length_a   1.000
_cell.length_b   1.000
_cell.length_c   1.000
_cell.angle_alpha   90.00
_cell.angle_beta   90.00
_cell.angle_gamma   90.00
#
_symmetry.space_group_name_H-M   'P 1'
#
loop_
_entity.id
_entity.type
_entity.pdbx_description
1 polymer ?
#
loop_
_entity_poly.entity_id
_entity_poly.type
_entity_poly.pdbx_seq_one_letter_code
_entity_poly.pdbx_strand_id
1 'polypeptide(L)'
;MKRKIERKKASKIAAFAMVACTILSLMLSSLIHDPAILTDRKTGGAGGTIEWVDFDVPYHVLKAAMDTDIDTYDEKIHVDWIDILAYLGSRYGGNFDNYDRHHMDSFVSGVKSGKSVATLTKDMESFSYYREAYGAVLNGFLGEYQIKIPDKATGQSVWKKAYGLKAFSPIAEGFDYSHFDDFGQSRSYGYSRTHLGHDMITATGTPVTAIESGTVEAMGWNQYGGWRLGIRSYDKQRYYYYAHLRKDTPYAENLYIGASVTAGDVIGYTGQTGYSLKENTNNINTPHLHFGMQLIFNEDEKDSPDQIWIDLYAITRLLSSHRSTVVKDDNTGQYSREYPFIEENHYLKEMRASAEMSDADEIQLPIIMYHAILEDNKLSSKYIVSPDLLEKDLAYIRKKGYTPVFMKEVIAFAEGKGKLPERPIVITFDDGYYNNYYYVYPLLQKYNMKAVISVVGKMSDEFTGSGDRNLNYSHLTWDDILDMHLSGYWEIQNHSYDCHTYDVRNGVSQVSNESDEDYRTFLTSDICRLQDKIAYVTGVAPTTFTYPFGAFNENTDTILKEIGFKATLSCTEGVSTIKKGDPGCLYKLKRHLRPPGSSPQEFFTFLN
;
A
#
# COMPACT_ATOMS: atom_id res chain seq x y z
N MET A 1 44.75 -63.35 12.91
CA MET A 1 44.68 -62.79 14.28
C MET A 1 44.32 -61.29 14.32
N LYS A 2 44.81 -60.44 13.40
CA LYS A 2 44.47 -58.99 13.32
C LYS A 2 42.97 -58.67 13.17
N ARG A 3 42.20 -59.38 12.32
CA ARG A 3 40.75 -59.14 12.13
C ARG A 3 39.85 -59.41 13.34
N LYS A 4 40.29 -60.21 14.33
CA LYS A 4 39.52 -60.50 15.55
C LYS A 4 39.70 -59.43 16.63
N ILE A 5 40.81 -58.68 16.58
CA ILE A 5 41.14 -57.63 17.55
C ILE A 5 40.42 -56.31 17.18
N GLU A 6 40.29 -56.01 15.89
CA GLU A 6 39.57 -54.81 15.42
C GLU A 6 38.06 -54.89 15.67
N ARG A 7 37.42 -56.06 15.50
CA ARG A 7 35.99 -56.25 15.83
C ARG A 7 35.68 -56.10 17.32
N LYS A 8 36.60 -56.50 18.21
CA LYS A 8 36.44 -56.31 19.67
C LYS A 8 36.66 -54.86 20.11
N LYS A 9 37.50 -54.08 19.40
CA LYS A 9 37.64 -52.63 19.63
C LYS A 9 36.42 -51.84 19.14
N ALA A 10 35.90 -52.16 17.96
CA ALA A 10 34.70 -51.50 17.42
C ALA A 10 33.43 -51.76 18.25
N SER A 11 33.25 -53.00 18.75
CA SER A 11 32.14 -53.35 19.64
C SER A 11 32.19 -52.64 21.00
N LYS A 12 33.38 -52.42 21.56
CA LYS A 12 33.54 -51.68 22.82
C LYS A 12 33.32 -50.17 22.67
N ILE A 13 33.71 -49.59 21.53
CA ILE A 13 33.47 -48.16 21.23
C ILE A 13 31.98 -47.91 20.98
N ALA A 14 31.28 -48.81 20.27
CA ALA A 14 29.83 -48.70 20.06
C ALA A 14 29.03 -48.87 21.36
N ALA A 15 29.44 -49.76 22.26
CA ALA A 15 28.80 -49.93 23.57
C ALA A 15 29.04 -48.71 24.49
N PHE A 16 30.23 -48.09 24.45
CA PHE A 16 30.54 -46.90 25.23
C PHE A 16 29.79 -45.66 24.71
N ALA A 17 29.61 -45.53 23.39
CA ALA A 17 28.81 -44.48 22.78
C ALA A 17 27.31 -44.61 23.11
N MET A 18 26.77 -45.83 23.16
CA MET A 18 25.35 -46.04 23.53
C MET A 18 25.07 -45.74 25.00
N VAL A 19 26.01 -46.08 25.90
CA VAL A 19 25.90 -45.76 27.35
C VAL A 19 26.10 -44.26 27.60
N ALA A 20 26.99 -43.60 26.85
CA ALA A 20 27.15 -42.14 26.92
C ALA A 20 25.90 -41.40 26.41
N CYS A 21 25.26 -41.86 25.32
CA CYS A 21 24.03 -41.26 24.80
C CYS A 21 22.82 -41.46 25.74
N THR A 22 22.75 -42.58 26.47
CA THR A 22 21.67 -42.84 27.44
C THR A 22 21.87 -42.08 28.75
N ILE A 23 23.12 -41.85 29.19
CA ILE A 23 23.40 -41.00 30.35
C ILE A 23 23.19 -39.52 30.00
N LEU A 24 23.49 -39.10 28.76
CA LEU A 24 23.21 -37.73 28.29
C LEU A 24 21.71 -37.46 28.13
N SER A 25 20.92 -38.45 27.69
CA SER A 25 19.45 -38.32 27.61
C SER A 25 18.76 -38.39 28.98
N LEU A 26 19.31 -39.13 29.94
CA LEU A 26 18.85 -39.14 31.33
C LEU A 26 19.22 -37.86 32.09
N MET A 27 20.37 -37.24 31.79
CA MET A 27 20.72 -35.92 32.35
C MET A 27 19.93 -34.77 31.71
N LEU A 28 19.57 -34.85 30.42
CA LEU A 28 18.68 -33.86 29.79
C LEU A 28 17.22 -33.97 30.26
N SER A 29 16.73 -35.17 30.60
CA SER A 29 15.37 -35.33 31.12
C SER A 29 15.21 -34.89 32.59
N SER A 30 16.28 -34.92 33.39
CA SER A 30 16.28 -34.35 34.75
C SER A 30 16.46 -32.83 34.81
N LEU A 31 16.72 -32.16 33.68
CA LEU A 31 16.76 -30.69 33.56
C LEU A 31 15.43 -30.07 33.11
N ILE A 32 14.38 -30.88 32.92
CA ILE A 32 13.07 -30.45 32.38
C ILE A 32 11.94 -30.50 33.46
N HIS A 33 12.27 -30.63 34.75
CA HIS A 33 11.25 -30.61 35.82
C HIS A 33 11.64 -29.69 36.98
N ASP A 34 11.93 -28.43 36.67
CA ASP A 34 11.89 -27.37 37.68
C ASP A 34 10.83 -26.32 37.25
N PRO A 35 9.63 -26.29 37.87
CA PRO A 35 8.54 -25.37 37.52
C PRO A 35 8.88 -23.89 37.77
N ALA A 36 10.02 -23.60 38.39
CA ALA A 36 10.42 -22.26 38.82
C ALA A 36 11.19 -21.45 37.77
N ILE A 37 11.57 -22.03 36.63
CA ILE A 37 12.38 -21.34 35.60
C ILE A 37 11.51 -20.71 34.48
N LEU A 38 10.22 -21.06 34.42
CA LEU A 38 9.29 -20.53 33.40
C LEU A 38 8.71 -19.14 33.71
N THR A 39 8.95 -18.60 34.90
CA THR A 39 8.39 -17.30 35.32
C THR A 39 9.28 -16.09 35.01
N ASP A 40 10.56 -16.29 34.69
CA ASP A 40 11.55 -15.19 34.64
C ASP A 40 11.91 -14.69 33.22
N ARG A 41 11.29 -15.24 32.16
CA ARG A 41 11.47 -14.79 30.77
C ARG A 41 10.36 -13.86 30.24
N LYS A 42 9.37 -13.51 31.07
CA LYS A 42 8.15 -12.79 30.64
C LYS A 42 8.21 -11.26 30.70
N THR A 43 9.34 -10.64 31.02
CA THR A 43 9.46 -9.17 31.09
C THR A 43 10.55 -8.66 30.15
N GLY A 44 10.19 -8.43 28.89
CA GLY A 44 10.92 -7.52 28.03
C GLY A 44 10.80 -6.11 28.62
N GLY A 45 11.89 -5.60 29.20
CA GLY A 45 11.94 -4.23 29.70
C GLY A 45 11.72 -3.22 28.58
N ALA A 46 11.19 -2.04 28.93
CA ALA A 46 11.00 -0.93 28.01
C ALA A 46 12.33 -0.56 27.33
N GLY A 47 12.45 -0.88 26.03
CA GLY A 47 13.56 -0.47 25.16
C GLY A 47 14.32 -1.56 24.41
N GLY A 48 13.94 -2.84 24.52
CA GLY A 48 14.50 -3.94 23.70
C GLY A 48 13.61 -4.29 22.50
N THR A 49 14.21 -4.75 21.40
CA THR A 49 13.49 -5.32 20.24
C THR A 49 12.66 -6.52 20.69
N ILE A 50 11.41 -6.64 20.20
CA ILE A 50 10.56 -7.81 20.49
C ILE A 50 11.18 -9.06 19.83
N GLU A 51 11.63 -10.00 20.66
CA GLU A 51 12.22 -11.27 20.21
C GLU A 51 11.20 -12.41 20.09
N TRP A 52 10.00 -12.26 20.67
CA TRP A 52 8.91 -13.25 20.57
C TRP A 52 7.53 -12.59 20.76
N VAL A 53 6.53 -13.13 20.08
CA VAL A 53 5.12 -12.75 20.22
C VAL A 53 4.27 -14.00 20.38
N ASP A 54 3.45 -14.03 21.43
CA ASP A 54 2.41 -15.02 21.65
C ASP A 54 1.04 -14.35 21.42
N PHE A 55 0.30 -14.85 20.44
CA PHE A 55 -0.96 -14.29 19.97
C PHE A 55 -2.10 -15.32 20.05
N ASP A 56 -2.36 -15.83 21.24
CA ASP A 56 -3.42 -16.80 21.50
C ASP A 56 -4.79 -16.15 21.82
N VAL A 57 -5.10 -14.98 21.22
CA VAL A 57 -6.35 -14.26 21.49
C VAL A 57 -7.53 -15.02 20.86
N PRO A 58 -8.53 -15.49 21.64
CA PRO A 58 -9.63 -16.26 21.09
C PRO A 58 -10.53 -15.41 20.18
N TYR A 59 -11.10 -16.04 19.13
CA TYR A 59 -12.01 -15.39 18.17
C TYR A 59 -13.10 -14.52 18.83
N HIS A 60 -13.74 -15.01 19.90
CA HIS A 60 -14.83 -14.29 20.55
C HIS A 60 -14.35 -13.03 21.28
N VAL A 61 -13.09 -13.01 21.76
CA VAL A 61 -12.46 -11.83 22.37
C VAL A 61 -12.04 -10.84 21.29
N LEU A 62 -11.42 -11.31 20.20
CA LEU A 62 -11.10 -10.48 19.04
C LEU A 62 -12.34 -9.78 18.48
N LYS A 63 -13.42 -10.55 18.25
CA LYS A 63 -14.68 -10.03 17.74
C LYS A 63 -15.29 -8.98 18.67
N ALA A 64 -15.31 -9.25 19.98
CA ALA A 64 -15.83 -8.31 20.96
C ALA A 64 -15.02 -7.00 21.01
N ALA A 65 -13.69 -7.06 21.01
CA ALA A 65 -12.84 -5.88 20.99
C ALA A 65 -13.03 -5.08 19.70
N MET A 66 -13.05 -5.75 18.55
CA MET A 66 -13.30 -5.16 17.23
C MET A 66 -14.66 -4.46 17.16
N ASP A 67 -15.73 -5.10 17.64
CA ASP A 67 -17.07 -4.51 17.65
C ASP A 67 -17.12 -3.27 18.53
N THR A 68 -16.46 -3.30 19.70
CA THR A 68 -16.41 -2.15 20.61
C THR A 68 -15.71 -0.95 19.99
N ASP A 69 -14.61 -1.19 19.29
CA ASP A 69 -13.86 -0.16 18.58
C ASP A 69 -14.70 0.49 17.48
N ILE A 70 -15.31 -0.34 16.61
CA ILE A 70 -16.20 0.12 15.54
C ILE A 70 -17.41 0.90 16.11
N ASP A 71 -18.08 0.36 17.12
CA ASP A 71 -19.28 0.95 17.72
C ASP A 71 -18.98 2.30 18.41
N THR A 72 -17.76 2.49 18.92
CA THR A 72 -17.36 3.71 19.62
C THR A 72 -16.68 4.74 18.73
N TYR A 73 -16.44 4.45 17.46
CA TYR A 73 -15.69 5.32 16.55
C TYR A 73 -16.28 6.74 16.42
N ASP A 74 -17.60 6.84 16.21
CA ASP A 74 -18.30 8.13 16.10
C ASP A 74 -18.73 8.72 17.46
N GLU A 75 -18.43 8.03 18.57
CA GLU A 75 -18.71 8.55 19.90
C GLU A 75 -17.67 9.61 20.30
N LYS A 76 -18.01 10.43 21.31
CA LYS A 76 -17.08 11.43 21.87
C LYS A 76 -15.77 10.82 22.38
N ILE A 77 -15.81 9.57 22.82
CA ILE A 77 -14.66 8.82 23.31
C ILE A 77 -14.65 7.47 22.58
N HIS A 78 -13.74 7.35 21.63
CA HIS A 78 -13.44 6.10 20.94
C HIS A 78 -12.56 5.20 21.81
N VAL A 79 -12.79 3.88 21.76
CA VAL A 79 -12.04 2.88 22.51
C VAL A 79 -11.34 1.94 21.54
N ASP A 80 -10.02 2.10 21.42
CA ASP A 80 -9.19 1.32 20.50
C ASP A 80 -9.11 -0.17 20.89
N TRP A 81 -9.34 -1.06 19.93
CA TRP A 81 -9.34 -2.50 20.16
C TRP A 81 -7.97 -3.07 20.55
N ILE A 82 -6.85 -2.47 20.11
CA ILE A 82 -5.50 -2.89 20.51
C ILE A 82 -5.30 -2.56 21.99
N ASP A 83 -5.77 -1.41 22.45
CA ASP A 83 -5.74 -1.05 23.87
C ASP A 83 -6.58 -2.03 24.72
N ILE A 84 -7.77 -2.42 24.23
CA ILE A 84 -8.61 -3.44 24.89
C ILE A 84 -7.86 -4.77 24.98
N LEU A 85 -7.33 -5.25 23.85
CA LEU A 85 -6.64 -6.53 23.78
C LEU A 85 -5.36 -6.52 24.61
N ALA A 86 -4.58 -5.44 24.59
CA ALA A 86 -3.37 -5.28 25.37
C ALA A 86 -3.65 -5.25 26.88
N TYR A 87 -4.73 -4.61 27.30
CA TYR A 87 -5.21 -4.63 28.68
C TYR A 87 -5.54 -6.06 29.12
N LEU A 88 -6.28 -6.81 28.30
CA LEU A 88 -6.65 -8.20 28.60
C LEU A 88 -5.42 -9.12 28.57
N GLY A 89 -4.56 -8.99 27.56
CA GLY A 89 -3.31 -9.74 27.45
C GLY A 89 -2.41 -9.52 28.67
N SER A 90 -2.30 -8.28 29.14
CA SER A 90 -1.56 -7.95 30.37
C SER A 90 -2.20 -8.54 31.61
N ARG A 91 -3.52 -8.54 31.67
CA ARG A 91 -4.26 -9.07 32.82
C ARG A 91 -4.13 -10.58 32.95
N TYR A 92 -4.10 -11.31 31.83
CA TYR A 92 -4.03 -12.77 31.83
C TYR A 92 -2.66 -13.34 31.44
N GLY A 93 -1.66 -12.49 31.22
CA GLY A 93 -0.32 -12.92 30.82
C GLY A 93 -0.30 -13.69 29.49
N GLY A 94 -1.17 -13.29 28.55
CA GLY A 94 -1.33 -13.88 27.22
C GLY A 94 -2.24 -15.10 27.14
N ASN A 95 -2.56 -15.75 28.27
CA ASN A 95 -3.41 -16.93 28.30
C ASN A 95 -4.89 -16.56 28.61
N PHE A 96 -5.78 -16.73 27.63
CA PHE A 96 -7.19 -16.39 27.75
C PHE A 96 -8.11 -17.50 28.29
N ASP A 97 -7.58 -18.62 28.81
CA ASP A 97 -8.36 -19.75 29.36
C ASP A 97 -9.34 -19.31 30.47
N ASN A 98 -8.94 -18.29 31.24
CA ASN A 98 -9.74 -17.71 32.34
C ASN A 98 -10.34 -16.35 31.97
N TYR A 99 -10.54 -16.08 30.68
CA TYR A 99 -11.14 -14.83 30.23
C TYR A 99 -12.54 -14.63 30.81
N ASP A 100 -12.73 -13.47 31.45
CA ASP A 100 -14.01 -12.95 31.90
C ASP A 100 -14.34 -11.63 31.17
N ARG A 101 -15.50 -11.59 30.53
CA ARG A 101 -16.03 -10.43 29.81
C ARG A 101 -16.15 -9.18 30.69
N HIS A 102 -16.42 -9.33 31.99
CA HIS A 102 -16.50 -8.21 32.92
C HIS A 102 -15.21 -7.38 32.97
N HIS A 103 -14.04 -8.00 32.78
CA HIS A 103 -12.77 -7.27 32.78
C HIS A 103 -12.63 -6.35 31.56
N MET A 104 -13.08 -6.80 30.39
CA MET A 104 -13.15 -5.96 29.19
C MET A 104 -14.14 -4.81 29.41
N ASP A 105 -15.36 -5.12 29.86
CA ASP A 105 -16.39 -4.11 30.08
C ASP A 105 -15.97 -3.07 31.13
N SER A 106 -15.22 -3.48 32.16
CA SER A 106 -14.65 -2.58 33.16
C SER A 106 -13.58 -1.64 32.56
N PHE A 107 -12.74 -2.13 31.64
CA PHE A 107 -11.76 -1.29 30.96
C PHE A 107 -12.45 -0.28 30.04
N VAL A 108 -13.37 -0.75 29.19
CA VAL A 108 -14.16 0.08 28.27
C VAL A 108 -14.94 1.15 29.04
N SER A 109 -15.60 0.79 30.15
CA SER A 109 -16.31 1.74 31.01
C SER A 109 -15.36 2.76 31.65
N GLY A 110 -14.16 2.33 32.02
CA GLY A 110 -13.09 3.20 32.50
C GLY A 110 -12.72 4.26 31.48
N VAL A 111 -12.46 3.86 30.23
CA VAL A 111 -12.11 4.77 29.14
C VAL A 111 -13.29 5.71 28.83
N LYS A 112 -14.50 5.18 28.67
CA LYS A 112 -15.72 5.98 28.42
C LYS A 112 -16.06 6.97 29.54
N SER A 113 -15.57 6.75 30.77
CA SER A 113 -15.68 7.70 31.87
C SER A 113 -14.64 8.85 31.82
N GLY A 114 -13.77 8.87 30.81
CA GLY A 114 -12.74 9.89 30.61
C GLY A 114 -11.38 9.57 31.25
N LYS A 115 -11.18 8.34 31.78
CA LYS A 115 -9.85 7.92 32.28
C LYS A 115 -8.96 7.59 31.09
N SER A 116 -7.71 8.06 31.13
CA SER A 116 -6.72 7.67 30.11
C SER A 116 -6.34 6.20 30.25
N VAL A 117 -6.00 5.56 29.13
CA VAL A 117 -5.46 4.19 29.10
C VAL A 117 -4.26 4.06 30.05
N ALA A 118 -3.32 5.02 29.99
CA ALA A 118 -2.18 5.08 30.90
C ALA A 118 -2.56 5.07 32.40
N THR A 119 -3.69 5.67 32.77
CA THR A 119 -4.17 5.63 34.16
C THR A 119 -4.75 4.26 34.52
N LEU A 120 -5.46 3.63 33.59
CA LEU A 120 -6.08 2.32 33.77
C LEU A 120 -5.04 1.19 33.81
N THR A 121 -3.88 1.39 33.19
CA THR A 121 -2.83 0.38 33.03
C THR A 121 -1.54 0.70 33.77
N LYS A 122 -1.54 1.71 34.64
CA LYS A 122 -0.35 2.19 35.38
C LYS A 122 0.41 1.11 36.17
N ASP A 123 -0.32 0.09 36.66
CA ASP A 123 0.23 -1.00 37.49
C ASP A 123 0.43 -2.29 36.66
N MET A 124 0.31 -2.21 35.32
CA MET A 124 0.46 -3.35 34.40
C MET A 124 1.79 -3.24 33.65
N GLU A 125 2.85 -3.82 34.20
CA GLU A 125 4.21 -3.75 33.64
C GLU A 125 4.29 -4.30 32.20
N SER A 126 3.46 -5.29 31.85
CA SER A 126 3.44 -5.91 30.52
C SER A 126 2.57 -5.18 29.50
N PHE A 127 1.89 -4.08 29.85
CA PHE A 127 0.94 -3.42 28.96
C PHE A 127 1.58 -2.89 27.68
N SER A 128 2.75 -2.25 27.78
CA SER A 128 3.47 -1.76 26.62
C SER A 128 3.86 -2.89 25.68
N TYR A 129 4.34 -4.01 26.23
CA TYR A 129 4.68 -5.20 25.45
C TYR A 129 3.47 -5.74 24.68
N TYR A 130 2.34 -6.00 25.35
CA TYR A 130 1.16 -6.54 24.67
C TYR A 130 0.57 -5.55 23.66
N ARG A 131 0.65 -4.24 23.94
CA ARG A 131 0.18 -3.22 23.01
C ARG A 131 1.03 -3.19 21.74
N GLU A 132 2.34 -3.29 21.87
CA GLU A 132 3.27 -3.34 20.74
C GLU A 132 3.11 -4.66 19.97
N ALA A 133 3.10 -5.79 20.67
CA ALA A 133 2.97 -7.12 20.08
C ALA A 133 1.63 -7.31 19.34
N TYR A 134 0.50 -6.99 19.98
CA TYR A 134 -0.82 -7.11 19.35
C TYR A 134 -1.03 -6.05 18.28
N GLY A 135 -0.45 -4.86 18.45
CA GLY A 135 -0.38 -3.84 17.41
C GLY A 135 0.37 -4.33 16.17
N ALA A 136 1.51 -5.00 16.32
CA ALA A 136 2.27 -5.53 15.19
C ALA A 136 1.45 -6.55 14.37
N VAL A 137 0.60 -7.33 15.03
CA VAL A 137 -0.30 -8.32 14.39
C VAL A 137 -1.49 -7.66 13.69
N LEU A 138 -2.12 -6.67 14.33
CA LEU A 138 -3.48 -6.23 13.98
C LEU A 138 -3.59 -4.78 13.51
N ASN A 139 -2.57 -3.93 13.73
CA ASN A 139 -2.62 -2.55 13.27
C ASN A 139 -2.86 -2.51 11.76
N GLY A 140 -3.75 -1.61 11.33
CA GLY A 140 -4.17 -1.51 9.93
C GLY A 140 -5.35 -2.41 9.55
N PHE A 141 -5.78 -3.36 10.41
CA PHE A 141 -6.98 -4.18 10.12
C PHE A 141 -8.27 -3.39 10.28
N LEU A 142 -8.32 -2.45 11.24
CA LEU A 142 -9.42 -1.48 11.38
C LEU A 142 -9.03 -0.12 10.84
N GLY A 143 -9.99 0.62 10.30
CA GLY A 143 -9.80 2.00 9.87
C GLY A 143 -10.90 2.52 8.96
N GLU A 144 -10.75 3.76 8.50
CA GLU A 144 -11.61 4.34 7.48
C GLU A 144 -11.31 3.74 6.10
N TYR A 145 -12.37 3.42 5.36
CA TYR A 145 -12.30 2.96 3.99
C TYR A 145 -13.51 3.46 3.19
N GLN A 146 -13.42 3.32 1.87
CA GLN A 146 -14.52 3.55 0.94
C GLN A 146 -14.69 2.31 0.08
N ILE A 147 -15.93 1.91 -0.14
CA ILE A 147 -16.25 0.79 -1.03
C ILE A 147 -17.38 1.19 -1.98
N LYS A 148 -17.23 0.87 -3.26
CA LYS A 148 -18.23 1.18 -4.30
C LYS A 148 -19.16 -0.02 -4.46
N ILE A 149 -20.31 0.03 -3.80
CA ILE A 149 -21.31 -1.04 -3.80
C ILE A 149 -22.65 -0.57 -4.35
N PRO A 150 -23.50 -1.47 -4.87
CA PRO A 150 -24.85 -1.13 -5.32
C PRO A 150 -25.67 -0.51 -4.19
N ASP A 151 -26.31 0.62 -4.48
CA ASP A 151 -27.32 1.17 -3.58
C ASP A 151 -28.56 0.25 -3.55
N LYS A 152 -29.05 -0.07 -2.35
CA LYS A 152 -30.16 -1.02 -2.19
C LYS A 152 -31.48 -0.48 -2.74
N ALA A 153 -31.65 0.83 -2.86
CA ALA A 153 -32.87 1.45 -3.36
C ALA A 153 -32.83 1.70 -4.87
N THR A 154 -31.67 2.10 -5.41
CA THR A 154 -31.55 2.50 -6.82
C THR A 154 -30.86 1.46 -7.71
N GLY A 155 -30.11 0.52 -7.12
CA GLY A 155 -29.27 -0.44 -7.85
C GLY A 155 -28.03 0.18 -8.49
N GLN A 156 -27.83 1.49 -8.41
CA GLN A 156 -26.63 2.17 -8.92
C GLN A 156 -25.48 2.02 -7.93
N SER A 157 -24.28 1.75 -8.44
CA SER A 157 -23.08 1.65 -7.61
C SER A 157 -22.68 3.02 -7.06
N VAL A 158 -22.62 3.14 -5.73
CA VAL A 158 -22.25 4.37 -5.01
C VAL A 158 -21.07 4.10 -4.09
N TRP A 159 -20.18 5.09 -3.96
CA TRP A 159 -19.13 5.06 -2.96
C TRP A 159 -19.73 5.26 -1.57
N LYS A 160 -19.44 4.33 -0.66
CA LYS A 160 -19.80 4.45 0.76
C LYS A 160 -18.54 4.55 1.58
N LYS A 161 -18.42 5.63 2.36
CA LYS A 161 -17.39 5.78 3.39
C LYS A 161 -17.85 5.04 4.64
N ALA A 162 -16.93 4.33 5.28
CA ALA A 162 -17.20 3.61 6.52
C ALA A 162 -15.91 3.51 7.35
N TYR A 163 -16.07 3.32 8.66
CA TYR A 163 -15.02 2.87 9.55
C TYR A 163 -15.29 1.41 9.92
N GLY A 164 -14.28 0.55 9.86
CA GLY A 164 -14.43 -0.86 10.23
C GLY A 164 -13.30 -1.73 9.74
N LEU A 165 -13.61 -3.02 9.58
CA LEU A 165 -12.65 -4.03 9.14
C LEU A 165 -12.27 -3.81 7.67
N LYS A 166 -11.00 -3.48 7.44
CA LYS A 166 -10.36 -3.30 6.13
C LYS A 166 -9.67 -4.57 5.65
N ALA A 167 -9.21 -5.40 6.58
CA ALA A 167 -8.57 -6.66 6.26
C ALA A 167 -9.58 -7.69 5.74
N PHE A 168 -9.25 -8.39 4.65
CA PHE A 168 -10.12 -9.37 4.02
C PHE A 168 -9.71 -10.80 4.35
N SER A 169 -10.67 -11.73 4.32
CA SER A 169 -10.38 -13.17 4.25
C SER A 169 -9.44 -13.47 3.08
N PRO A 170 -8.52 -14.45 3.20
CA PRO A 170 -7.66 -14.87 2.10
C PRO A 170 -8.39 -15.74 1.06
N ILE A 171 -9.61 -16.18 1.36
CA ILE A 171 -10.51 -16.86 0.42
C ILE A 171 -11.67 -15.92 0.07
N ALA A 172 -11.91 -15.74 -1.23
CA ALA A 172 -12.96 -14.89 -1.77
C ALA A 172 -14.39 -15.33 -1.38
N GLU A 173 -15.34 -14.41 -1.51
CA GLU A 173 -16.76 -14.68 -1.28
C GLU A 173 -17.31 -15.67 -2.31
N GLY A 174 -18.25 -16.52 -1.89
CA GLY A 174 -18.86 -17.54 -2.75
C GLY A 174 -18.06 -18.83 -2.90
N PHE A 175 -16.90 -18.94 -2.23
CA PHE A 175 -16.08 -20.15 -2.21
C PHE A 175 -16.01 -20.80 -0.83
N ASP A 176 -16.31 -22.09 -0.78
CA ASP A 176 -16.28 -22.88 0.44
C ASP A 176 -14.85 -23.26 0.84
N TYR A 177 -14.61 -23.29 2.14
CA TYR A 177 -13.40 -23.86 2.72
C TYR A 177 -13.68 -24.48 4.08
N SER A 178 -12.80 -25.37 4.52
CA SER A 178 -12.78 -25.91 5.87
C SER A 178 -11.38 -25.76 6.46
N HIS A 179 -11.30 -25.55 7.77
CA HIS A 179 -10.05 -25.31 8.48
C HIS A 179 -10.24 -25.63 9.97
N PHE A 180 -9.15 -25.91 10.67
CA PHE A 180 -9.11 -26.17 12.10
C PHE A 180 -7.80 -25.62 12.68
N ASP A 181 -7.71 -25.52 14.00
CA ASP A 181 -6.50 -25.10 14.69
C ASP A 181 -5.34 -26.08 14.43
N ASP A 182 -4.43 -25.67 13.55
CA ASP A 182 -3.37 -26.49 12.99
C ASP A 182 -1.98 -25.85 13.14
N PHE A 183 -1.88 -24.68 13.77
CA PHE A 183 -0.62 -24.05 14.10
C PHE A 183 0.11 -24.94 15.12
N GLY A 184 1.44 -25.04 15.01
CA GLY A 184 2.20 -25.87 15.96
C GLY A 184 2.17 -27.38 15.68
N GLN A 185 1.31 -27.88 14.78
CA GLN A 185 1.19 -29.32 14.54
C GLN A 185 2.44 -29.94 13.89
N SER A 186 2.78 -31.16 14.28
CA SER A 186 3.93 -31.88 13.72
C SER A 186 3.70 -32.25 12.26
N ARG A 187 4.66 -31.90 11.39
CA ARG A 187 4.71 -32.28 9.98
C ARG A 187 5.96 -33.12 9.74
N SER A 188 5.83 -34.15 8.88
CA SER A 188 6.96 -34.99 8.46
C SER A 188 7.07 -35.02 6.93
N TYR A 189 8.03 -34.28 6.38
CA TYR A 189 8.52 -34.47 5.01
C TYR A 189 10.04 -34.27 5.02
N GLY A 190 10.79 -35.38 5.04
CA GLY A 190 12.25 -35.39 5.24
C GLY A 190 12.69 -35.38 6.71
N TYR A 191 12.17 -34.45 7.53
CA TYR A 191 12.41 -34.35 8.99
C TYR A 191 11.17 -33.81 9.73
N SER A 192 11.14 -33.92 11.06
CA SER A 192 10.05 -33.40 11.91
C SER A 192 10.14 -31.87 12.02
N ARG A 193 9.06 -31.17 11.68
CA ARG A 193 8.96 -29.71 11.83
C ARG A 193 7.59 -29.30 12.36
N THR A 194 7.53 -28.11 12.93
CA THR A 194 6.31 -27.45 13.37
C THR A 194 5.60 -26.78 12.18
N HIS A 195 4.27 -26.83 12.14
CA HIS A 195 3.48 -26.11 11.15
C HIS A 195 3.43 -24.61 11.49
N LEU A 196 4.02 -23.77 10.64
CA LEU A 196 4.16 -22.31 10.84
C LEU A 196 3.27 -21.56 9.84
N GLY A 197 1.96 -21.70 10.01
CA GLY A 197 0.92 -21.17 9.14
C GLY A 197 -0.40 -21.88 9.40
N HIS A 198 -1.35 -21.68 8.49
CA HIS A 198 -2.71 -22.14 8.62
C HIS A 198 -3.22 -22.72 7.29
N ASP A 199 -3.68 -23.96 7.30
CA ASP A 199 -4.15 -24.65 6.10
C ASP A 199 -5.67 -24.51 5.94
N MET A 200 -6.07 -23.85 4.87
CA MET A 200 -7.48 -23.66 4.50
C MET A 200 -7.83 -24.61 3.34
N ILE A 201 -8.48 -25.72 3.66
CA ILE A 201 -8.86 -26.77 2.70
C ILE A 201 -9.98 -26.24 1.81
N THR A 202 -9.69 -26.12 0.52
CA THR A 202 -10.63 -25.58 -0.48
C THR A 202 -10.28 -26.12 -1.87
N ALA A 203 -11.19 -26.05 -2.82
CA ALA A 203 -10.98 -26.58 -4.16
C ALA A 203 -9.83 -25.86 -4.89
N THR A 204 -9.06 -26.59 -5.72
CA THR A 204 -8.05 -26.01 -6.63
C THR A 204 -8.70 -24.95 -7.53
N GLY A 205 -8.04 -23.81 -7.69
CA GLY A 205 -8.54 -22.71 -8.52
C GLY A 205 -9.43 -21.71 -7.78
N THR A 206 -9.62 -21.88 -6.47
CA THR A 206 -10.34 -20.90 -5.64
C THR A 206 -9.54 -19.59 -5.59
N PRO A 207 -10.17 -18.43 -5.86
CA PRO A 207 -9.49 -17.14 -5.79
C PRO A 207 -8.96 -16.85 -4.39
N VAL A 208 -7.66 -16.56 -4.33
CA VAL A 208 -6.96 -16.15 -3.12
C VAL A 208 -6.85 -14.64 -3.13
N THR A 209 -7.18 -13.98 -2.01
CA THR A 209 -7.21 -12.53 -1.88
C THR A 209 -6.16 -12.01 -0.91
N ALA A 210 -5.61 -10.82 -1.16
CA ALA A 210 -4.71 -10.17 -0.23
C ALA A 210 -5.45 -9.81 1.07
N ILE A 211 -4.97 -10.23 2.23
CA ILE A 211 -5.59 -9.89 3.52
C ILE A 211 -5.48 -8.39 3.82
N GLU A 212 -4.30 -7.81 3.64
CA GLU A 212 -4.00 -6.40 3.90
C GLU A 212 -3.33 -5.78 2.67
N SER A 213 -3.50 -4.47 2.49
CA SER A 213 -2.74 -3.73 1.48
C SER A 213 -1.24 -3.76 1.79
N GLY A 214 -0.44 -3.84 0.74
CA GLY A 214 1.00 -3.95 0.89
C GLY A 214 1.72 -4.06 -0.44
N THR A 215 2.99 -4.46 -0.36
CA THR A 215 3.86 -4.65 -1.51
C THR A 215 4.17 -6.13 -1.68
N VAL A 216 4.03 -6.65 -2.89
CA VAL A 216 4.47 -8.00 -3.25
C VAL A 216 5.98 -8.07 -3.10
N GLU A 217 6.46 -8.76 -2.07
CA GLU A 217 7.88 -8.85 -1.74
C GLU A 217 8.52 -10.11 -2.32
N ALA A 218 7.72 -11.16 -2.56
CA ALA A 218 8.23 -12.41 -3.10
C ALA A 218 7.21 -13.12 -4.00
N MET A 219 7.69 -13.68 -5.11
CA MET A 219 6.92 -14.56 -5.98
C MET A 219 7.86 -15.65 -6.49
N GLY A 220 7.35 -16.86 -6.69
CA GLY A 220 8.12 -17.93 -7.33
C GLY A 220 7.81 -19.30 -6.75
N TRP A 221 8.52 -20.30 -7.27
CA TRP A 221 8.40 -21.67 -6.79
C TRP A 221 9.51 -22.02 -5.79
N ASN A 222 9.20 -22.80 -4.76
CA ASN A 222 10.20 -23.54 -4.00
C ASN A 222 9.68 -24.94 -3.62
N GLN A 223 10.59 -25.82 -3.18
CA GLN A 223 10.26 -27.22 -2.88
C GLN A 223 9.16 -27.39 -1.84
N TYR A 224 9.14 -26.57 -0.78
CA TYR A 224 8.23 -26.76 0.35
C TYR A 224 6.87 -26.11 0.10
N GLY A 225 6.86 -24.83 -0.23
CA GLY A 225 5.64 -24.05 -0.50
C GLY A 225 5.05 -24.31 -1.87
N GLY A 226 5.81 -24.83 -2.83
CA GLY A 226 5.37 -24.87 -4.23
C GLY A 226 5.36 -23.47 -4.82
N TRP A 227 4.38 -23.17 -5.67
CA TRP A 227 4.12 -21.79 -6.06
C TRP A 227 3.64 -20.99 -4.85
N ARG A 228 4.27 -19.84 -4.63
CA ARG A 228 4.03 -19.00 -3.47
C ARG A 228 4.10 -17.52 -3.80
N LEU A 229 3.45 -16.73 -2.96
CA LEU A 229 3.46 -15.29 -3.00
C LEU A 229 3.67 -14.74 -1.59
N GLY A 230 4.48 -13.70 -1.48
CA GLY A 230 4.80 -12.99 -0.25
C GLY A 230 4.38 -11.53 -0.37
N ILE A 231 3.56 -11.03 0.55
CA ILE A 231 3.17 -9.62 0.63
C ILE A 231 3.69 -9.02 1.94
N ARG A 232 4.32 -7.87 1.86
CA ARG A 232 4.75 -7.08 3.00
C ARG A 232 3.77 -5.94 3.26
N SER A 233 3.27 -5.81 4.48
CA SER A 233 2.47 -4.66 4.91
C SER A 233 3.22 -3.35 4.71
N TYR A 234 2.52 -2.24 4.51
CA TYR A 234 3.19 -0.96 4.27
C TYR A 234 4.01 -0.44 5.46
N ASP A 235 3.66 -0.83 6.70
CA ASP A 235 4.46 -0.55 7.91
C ASP A 235 5.66 -1.49 8.07
N LYS A 236 5.80 -2.47 7.17
CA LYS A 236 6.83 -3.52 7.12
C LYS A 236 6.84 -4.51 8.28
N GLN A 237 5.89 -4.44 9.20
CA GLN A 237 5.87 -5.33 10.36
C GLN A 237 5.33 -6.72 10.02
N ARG A 238 4.43 -6.85 9.04
CA ARG A 238 3.79 -8.12 8.68
C ARG A 238 4.24 -8.57 7.30
N TYR A 239 4.71 -9.82 7.23
CA TYR A 239 4.94 -10.54 5.99
C TYR A 239 3.94 -11.70 5.87
N TYR A 240 3.08 -11.60 4.85
CA TYR A 240 2.07 -12.58 4.54
C TYR A 240 2.59 -13.59 3.52
N TYR A 241 2.49 -14.87 3.85
CA TYR A 241 2.95 -15.98 3.03
C TYR A 241 1.77 -16.79 2.51
N TYR A 242 1.57 -16.81 1.20
CA TYR A 242 0.55 -17.59 0.51
C TYR A 242 1.25 -18.69 -0.29
N ALA A 243 0.90 -19.95 -0.05
CA ALA A 243 1.59 -21.07 -0.68
C ALA A 243 0.65 -22.17 -1.15
N HIS A 244 1.24 -23.15 -1.80
CA HIS A 244 0.58 -24.26 -2.47
C HIS A 244 -0.31 -23.79 -3.61
N LEU A 245 0.05 -22.67 -4.25
CA LEU A 245 -0.75 -22.08 -5.32
C LEU A 245 -0.84 -22.99 -6.55
N ARG A 246 -1.85 -22.71 -7.39
CA ARG A 246 -2.21 -23.50 -8.56
C ARG A 246 -1.03 -23.69 -9.52
N LYS A 247 -0.92 -24.89 -10.07
CA LYS A 247 0.01 -25.22 -11.15
C LYS A 247 -0.29 -24.39 -12.41
N ASP A 248 0.74 -24.11 -13.21
CA ASP A 248 0.72 -23.46 -14.53
C ASP A 248 0.34 -21.97 -14.49
N THR A 249 -0.73 -21.61 -13.76
CA THR A 249 -1.22 -20.23 -13.60
C THR A 249 -1.50 -19.90 -12.12
N PRO A 250 -0.45 -19.74 -11.30
CA PRO A 250 -0.58 -19.52 -9.85
C PRO A 250 -1.10 -18.14 -9.44
N TYR A 251 -0.77 -17.09 -10.21
CA TYR A 251 -0.97 -15.69 -9.84
C TYR A 251 -2.10 -15.04 -10.65
N ALA A 252 -2.67 -13.99 -10.08
CA ALA A 252 -3.48 -13.03 -10.83
C ALA A 252 -2.61 -12.23 -11.82
N GLU A 253 -3.24 -11.62 -12.82
CA GLU A 253 -2.55 -10.81 -13.82
C GLU A 253 -1.89 -9.57 -13.21
N ASN A 254 -0.84 -9.07 -13.87
CA ASN A 254 -0.10 -7.86 -13.47
C ASN A 254 0.57 -7.90 -12.09
N LEU A 255 0.67 -9.07 -11.45
CA LEU A 255 1.49 -9.25 -10.28
C LEU A 255 2.97 -9.43 -10.64
N TYR A 256 3.81 -8.67 -9.96
CA TYR A 256 5.26 -8.77 -10.03
C TYR A 256 5.85 -8.37 -8.67
N ILE A 257 7.09 -8.78 -8.39
CA ILE A 257 7.79 -8.36 -7.18
C ILE A 257 7.96 -6.84 -7.20
N GLY A 258 7.44 -6.17 -6.18
CA GLY A 258 7.36 -4.72 -6.05
C GLY A 258 6.00 -4.12 -6.45
N ALA A 259 5.06 -4.92 -6.96
CA ALA A 259 3.69 -4.47 -7.19
C ALA A 259 3.01 -4.13 -5.85
N SER A 260 2.23 -3.06 -5.82
CA SER A 260 1.30 -2.82 -4.71
C SER A 260 0.04 -3.65 -4.91
N VAL A 261 -0.52 -4.14 -3.81
CA VAL A 261 -1.82 -4.80 -3.77
C VAL A 261 -2.69 -4.09 -2.75
N THR A 262 -3.99 -4.00 -3.04
CA THR A 262 -4.98 -3.48 -2.10
C THR A 262 -5.62 -4.65 -1.36
N ALA A 263 -5.88 -4.51 -0.06
CA ALA A 263 -6.60 -5.50 0.75
C ALA A 263 -7.88 -5.93 0.02
N GLY A 264 -8.06 -7.23 -0.23
CA GLY A 264 -9.17 -7.83 -0.97
C GLY A 264 -8.93 -8.07 -2.47
N ASP A 265 -7.79 -7.65 -3.04
CA ASP A 265 -7.46 -7.94 -4.44
C ASP A 265 -7.20 -9.43 -4.62
N VAL A 266 -7.61 -9.98 -5.76
CA VAL A 266 -7.26 -11.36 -6.13
C VAL A 266 -5.77 -11.40 -6.45
N ILE A 267 -5.04 -12.27 -5.76
CA ILE A 267 -3.58 -12.39 -5.88
C ILE A 267 -3.12 -13.73 -6.46
N GLY A 268 -4.04 -14.68 -6.59
CA GLY A 268 -3.71 -15.99 -7.14
C GLY A 268 -4.79 -17.00 -6.87
N TYR A 269 -4.42 -18.27 -6.96
CA TYR A 269 -5.37 -19.37 -6.87
C TYR A 269 -4.83 -20.51 -6.06
N THR A 270 -5.68 -21.13 -5.25
CA THR A 270 -5.34 -22.31 -4.46
C THR A 270 -4.95 -23.49 -5.36
N GLY A 271 -4.09 -24.37 -4.84
CA GLY A 271 -3.55 -25.47 -5.62
C GLY A 271 -2.98 -26.59 -4.75
N GLN A 272 -1.97 -27.27 -5.30
CA GLN A 272 -1.43 -28.52 -4.76
C GLN A 272 0.09 -28.63 -4.96
N THR A 273 0.79 -27.53 -5.24
CA THR A 273 2.17 -27.58 -5.79
C THR A 273 3.29 -27.69 -4.74
N GLY A 274 2.95 -27.73 -3.46
CA GLY A 274 3.92 -27.84 -2.36
C GLY A 274 4.53 -29.23 -2.20
N TYR A 275 5.58 -29.28 -1.40
CA TYR A 275 6.33 -30.49 -1.05
C TYR A 275 6.85 -31.31 -2.25
N SER A 276 7.21 -30.65 -3.34
CA SER A 276 7.63 -31.31 -4.59
C SER A 276 9.11 -31.09 -4.87
N LEU A 277 9.82 -32.13 -5.33
CA LEU A 277 11.19 -32.00 -5.85
C LEU A 277 11.23 -31.42 -7.27
N LYS A 278 10.08 -31.37 -7.95
CA LYS A 278 9.94 -30.87 -9.31
C LYS A 278 9.07 -29.62 -9.31
N GLU A 279 9.60 -28.56 -9.91
CA GLU A 279 8.85 -27.33 -10.12
C GLU A 279 7.54 -27.58 -10.84
N ASN A 280 6.51 -26.81 -10.46
CA ASN A 280 5.22 -26.79 -11.13
C ASN A 280 4.55 -28.18 -11.24
N THR A 281 4.55 -28.93 -10.14
CA THR A 281 3.97 -30.28 -10.05
C THR A 281 3.00 -30.36 -8.88
N ASN A 282 1.80 -30.90 -9.10
CA ASN A 282 0.87 -31.20 -8.01
C ASN A 282 1.39 -32.40 -7.22
N ASN A 283 1.66 -32.21 -5.92
CA ASN A 283 2.19 -33.25 -5.05
C ASN A 283 1.45 -33.36 -3.71
N ILE A 284 0.51 -32.46 -3.44
CA ILE A 284 -0.38 -32.51 -2.27
C ILE A 284 -1.71 -33.17 -2.65
N ASN A 285 -2.19 -34.14 -1.87
CA ASN A 285 -3.43 -34.87 -2.17
C ASN A 285 -4.71 -34.06 -1.90
N THR A 286 -4.70 -33.24 -0.87
CA THR A 286 -5.83 -32.37 -0.49
C THR A 286 -5.50 -30.94 -0.91
N PRO A 287 -6.18 -30.36 -1.92
CA PRO A 287 -5.98 -28.96 -2.25
C PRO A 287 -6.28 -28.05 -1.05
N HIS A 288 -5.40 -27.09 -0.81
CA HIS A 288 -5.56 -26.10 0.25
C HIS A 288 -4.73 -24.86 -0.06
N LEU A 289 -5.09 -23.74 0.56
CA LEU A 289 -4.21 -22.61 0.72
C LEU A 289 -3.41 -22.81 2.01
N HIS A 290 -2.09 -22.75 1.94
CA HIS A 290 -1.27 -22.56 3.13
C HIS A 290 -1.04 -21.05 3.30
N PHE A 291 -1.50 -20.50 4.42
CA PHE A 291 -1.46 -19.08 4.71
C PHE A 291 -0.70 -18.81 6.02
N GLY A 292 0.33 -17.96 5.98
CA GLY A 292 1.14 -17.61 7.14
C GLY A 292 1.28 -16.09 7.30
N MET A 293 1.52 -15.65 8.54
CA MET A 293 1.90 -14.29 8.86
C MET A 293 3.15 -14.35 9.74
N GLN A 294 4.20 -13.68 9.28
CA GLN A 294 5.44 -13.48 10.03
C GLN A 294 5.49 -12.02 10.49
N LEU A 295 5.87 -11.80 11.75
CA LEU A 295 6.23 -10.48 12.24
C LEU A 295 7.73 -10.23 12.06
N ILE A 296 8.07 -9.04 11.58
CA ILE A 296 9.44 -8.63 11.28
C ILE A 296 9.68 -7.28 11.96
N PHE A 297 10.35 -7.32 13.11
CA PHE A 297 10.84 -6.13 13.82
C PHE A 297 12.26 -5.76 13.39
N ASN A 298 13.03 -6.76 12.95
CA ASN A 298 14.39 -6.62 12.45
C ASN A 298 14.53 -7.40 11.13
N GLU A 299 14.93 -6.72 10.05
CA GLU A 299 15.09 -7.34 8.73
C GLU A 299 16.18 -8.42 8.70
N ASP A 300 17.21 -8.31 9.55
CA ASP A 300 18.27 -9.32 9.65
C ASP A 300 17.75 -10.66 10.23
N GLU A 301 16.64 -10.61 10.98
CA GLU A 301 16.03 -11.78 11.62
C GLU A 301 14.98 -12.47 10.75
N LYS A 302 14.56 -11.85 9.64
CA LYS A 302 13.49 -12.34 8.76
C LYS A 302 13.71 -13.79 8.30
N ASP A 303 14.93 -14.12 7.90
CA ASP A 303 15.27 -15.46 7.41
C ASP A 303 16.09 -16.28 8.45
N SER A 304 16.15 -15.80 9.69
CA SER A 304 16.87 -16.45 10.80
C SER A 304 16.10 -17.65 11.38
N PRO A 305 16.66 -18.43 12.31
CA PRO A 305 15.90 -19.42 13.08
C PRO A 305 14.89 -18.82 14.06
N ASP A 306 15.01 -17.53 14.40
CA ASP A 306 14.23 -16.84 15.43
C ASP A 306 12.99 -16.13 14.85
N GLN A 307 12.43 -16.67 13.76
CA GLN A 307 11.26 -16.09 13.09
C GLN A 307 10.02 -16.12 13.98
N ILE A 308 9.29 -15.00 14.00
CA ILE A 308 8.05 -14.85 14.75
C ILE A 308 6.88 -15.11 13.80
N TRP A 309 6.32 -16.32 13.83
CA TRP A 309 5.11 -16.68 13.10
C TRP A 309 3.89 -16.66 14.01
N ILE A 310 2.78 -16.15 13.49
CA ILE A 310 1.54 -15.95 14.24
C ILE A 310 0.55 -17.08 13.96
N ASP A 311 -0.13 -17.55 15.01
CA ASP A 311 -1.30 -18.41 14.86
C ASP A 311 -2.46 -17.58 14.28
N LEU A 312 -2.94 -18.02 13.11
CA LEU A 312 -3.93 -17.33 12.32
C LEU A 312 -5.33 -17.94 12.46
N TYR A 313 -5.54 -18.95 13.29
CA TYR A 313 -6.85 -19.61 13.38
C TYR A 313 -7.95 -18.64 13.83
N ALA A 314 -7.72 -17.89 14.91
CA ALA A 314 -8.69 -16.90 15.40
C ALA A 314 -8.90 -15.74 14.42
N ILE A 315 -7.81 -15.29 13.76
CA ILE A 315 -7.84 -14.23 12.75
C ILE A 315 -8.63 -14.66 11.52
N THR A 316 -8.37 -15.83 10.95
CA THR A 316 -9.09 -16.31 9.77
C THR A 316 -10.57 -16.56 10.05
N ARG A 317 -10.93 -16.92 11.29
CA ARG A 317 -12.34 -16.92 11.75
C ARG A 317 -12.95 -15.52 11.79
N LEU A 318 -12.21 -14.52 12.31
CA LEU A 318 -12.64 -13.12 12.29
C LEU A 318 -12.90 -12.62 10.87
N LEU A 319 -11.95 -12.89 9.97
CA LEU A 319 -12.01 -12.44 8.58
C LEU A 319 -13.02 -13.21 7.74
N SER A 320 -13.50 -14.38 8.20
CA SER A 320 -14.45 -15.21 7.46
C SER A 320 -15.77 -14.50 7.10
N SER A 321 -16.16 -13.48 7.88
CA SER A 321 -17.33 -12.63 7.62
C SER A 321 -17.05 -11.42 6.72
N HIS A 322 -15.80 -11.18 6.35
CA HIS A 322 -15.38 -10.09 5.48
C HIS A 322 -14.56 -10.64 4.31
N ARG A 323 -15.27 -11.13 3.29
CA ARG A 323 -14.67 -11.72 2.08
C ARG A 323 -14.87 -10.79 0.90
N SER A 324 -13.90 -10.81 -0.01
CA SER A 324 -13.96 -10.01 -1.24
C SER A 324 -14.91 -10.67 -2.23
N THR A 325 -15.93 -9.95 -2.68
CA THR A 325 -16.76 -10.36 -3.82
C THR A 325 -15.93 -10.28 -5.09
N VAL A 326 -15.94 -11.34 -5.89
CA VAL A 326 -15.10 -11.45 -7.10
C VAL A 326 -15.93 -11.80 -8.32
N VAL A 327 -15.55 -11.23 -9.45
CA VAL A 327 -16.11 -11.52 -10.78
C VAL A 327 -15.08 -12.26 -11.61
N LYS A 328 -15.55 -13.20 -12.42
CA LYS A 328 -14.71 -13.96 -13.35
C LYS A 328 -14.80 -13.33 -14.73
N ASP A 329 -13.66 -13.09 -15.36
CA ASP A 329 -13.58 -12.80 -16.79
C ASP A 329 -13.70 -14.10 -17.59
N ASP A 330 -14.72 -14.21 -18.44
CA ASP A 330 -14.98 -15.42 -19.22
C ASP A 330 -13.96 -15.68 -20.33
N ASN A 331 -13.25 -14.65 -20.80
CA ASN A 331 -12.23 -14.78 -21.84
C ASN A 331 -10.90 -15.27 -21.27
N THR A 332 -10.49 -14.72 -20.11
CA THR A 332 -9.19 -15.04 -19.48
C THR A 332 -9.31 -16.15 -18.43
N GLY A 333 -10.50 -16.35 -17.88
CA GLY A 333 -10.76 -17.24 -16.75
C GLY A 333 -10.24 -16.71 -15.41
N GLN A 334 -9.73 -15.47 -15.38
CA GLN A 334 -9.20 -14.82 -14.19
C GLN A 334 -10.31 -14.20 -13.35
N TYR A 335 -10.05 -14.03 -12.07
CA TYR A 335 -10.95 -13.33 -11.15
C TYR A 335 -10.35 -11.98 -10.78
N SER A 336 -11.22 -10.99 -10.64
CA SER A 336 -10.91 -9.68 -10.06
C SER A 336 -11.99 -9.32 -9.05
N ARG A 337 -11.66 -8.40 -8.15
CA ARG A 337 -12.61 -7.86 -7.17
C ARG A 337 -13.76 -7.14 -7.90
N GLU A 338 -14.99 -7.42 -7.50
CA GLU A 338 -16.18 -6.77 -8.09
C GLU A 338 -16.32 -5.31 -7.64
N TYR A 339 -16.18 -5.07 -6.34
CA TYR A 339 -16.46 -3.76 -5.75
C TYR A 339 -15.15 -3.00 -5.47
N PRO A 340 -14.87 -1.89 -6.18
CA PRO A 340 -13.74 -1.03 -5.90
C PRO A 340 -13.66 -0.67 -4.42
N PHE A 341 -12.45 -0.77 -3.87
CA PHE A 341 -12.17 -0.55 -2.45
C PHE A 341 -10.99 0.40 -2.33
N ILE A 342 -11.13 1.42 -1.48
CA ILE A 342 -10.13 2.43 -1.21
C ILE A 342 -9.93 2.48 0.29
N GLU A 343 -8.70 2.38 0.75
CA GLU A 343 -8.35 2.67 2.13
C GLU A 343 -7.23 3.71 2.19
N GLU A 344 -7.34 4.65 3.13
CA GLU A 344 -6.19 5.46 3.48
C GLU A 344 -5.28 4.64 4.39
N ASN A 345 -4.05 4.36 3.93
CA ASN A 345 -3.07 3.72 4.80
C ASN A 345 -2.32 4.79 5.62
N HIS A 346 -2.53 4.77 6.94
CA HIS A 346 -1.91 5.69 7.89
C HIS A 346 -0.38 5.67 7.80
N TYR A 347 0.23 4.52 7.54
CA TYR A 347 1.68 4.40 7.43
C TYR A 347 2.21 4.99 6.13
N LEU A 348 1.44 4.97 5.04
CA LEU A 348 1.78 5.75 3.85
C LEU A 348 1.72 7.26 4.15
N LYS A 349 0.80 7.71 5.01
CA LYS A 349 0.70 9.10 5.48
C LYS A 349 1.87 9.47 6.40
N GLU A 350 2.30 8.58 7.30
CA GLU A 350 3.47 8.78 8.15
C GLU A 350 4.79 8.71 7.39
N MET A 351 4.96 7.80 6.43
CA MET A 351 6.12 7.79 5.51
C MET A 351 6.17 9.08 4.66
N ARG A 352 5.02 9.66 4.33
CA ARG A 352 4.92 10.99 3.70
C ARG A 352 5.27 12.12 4.69
N ALA A 353 4.94 11.95 5.97
CA ALA A 353 5.21 12.91 7.04
C ALA A 353 6.63 12.81 7.63
N SER A 354 7.33 11.69 7.44
CA SER A 354 8.71 11.45 7.91
C SER A 354 9.77 12.11 7.03
N ALA A 355 9.37 12.76 5.93
CA ALA A 355 10.27 13.65 5.22
C ALA A 355 10.59 14.84 6.15
N GLU A 356 11.88 15.15 6.34
CA GLU A 356 12.27 16.33 7.10
C GLU A 356 11.63 17.57 6.47
N MET A 357 10.82 18.27 7.27
CA MET A 357 10.12 19.47 6.83
C MET A 357 11.05 20.66 6.94
N SER A 358 11.13 21.47 5.88
CA SER A 358 11.97 22.65 5.88
C SER A 358 11.41 23.72 6.80
N ASP A 359 12.29 24.32 7.60
CA ASP A 359 12.06 25.58 8.32
C ASP A 359 12.51 26.81 7.52
N ALA A 360 12.98 26.62 6.28
CA ALA A 360 13.44 27.72 5.44
C ALA A 360 12.29 28.60 4.92
N ASP A 361 12.55 29.90 4.81
CA ASP A 361 11.63 30.86 4.20
C ASP A 361 11.69 30.84 2.65
N GLU A 362 12.72 30.21 2.08
CA GLU A 362 12.91 30.06 0.64
C GLU A 362 13.33 28.63 0.29
N ILE A 363 12.69 28.03 -0.71
CA ILE A 363 12.93 26.65 -1.14
C ILE A 363 13.09 26.58 -2.66
N GLN A 364 14.09 25.83 -3.12
CA GLN A 364 14.24 25.52 -4.55
C GLN A 364 13.22 24.45 -4.94
N LEU A 365 12.46 24.72 -6.00
CA LEU A 365 11.42 23.82 -6.50
C LEU A 365 11.73 23.40 -7.95
N PRO A 366 12.40 22.26 -8.13
CA PRO A 366 12.48 21.61 -9.43
C PRO A 366 11.09 21.09 -9.82
N ILE A 367 10.69 21.34 -11.07
CA ILE A 367 9.44 20.84 -11.64
C ILE A 367 9.78 20.09 -12.92
N ILE A 368 9.38 18.82 -13.02
CA ILE A 368 9.66 17.98 -14.19
C ILE A 368 8.43 17.90 -15.07
N MET A 369 8.60 18.09 -16.36
CA MET A 369 7.53 18.10 -17.36
C MET A 369 7.65 16.85 -18.25
N TYR A 370 6.71 15.93 -18.06
CA TYR A 370 6.46 14.77 -18.92
C TYR A 370 5.21 15.03 -19.78
N HIS A 371 5.05 14.27 -20.86
CA HIS A 371 3.80 14.24 -21.65
C HIS A 371 3.39 12.77 -21.80
N ALA A 372 3.50 12.17 -23.00
CA ALA A 372 3.10 10.79 -23.25
C ALA A 372 4.13 9.75 -22.75
N ILE A 373 3.62 8.62 -22.25
CA ILE A 373 4.42 7.47 -21.82
C ILE A 373 4.12 6.25 -22.70
N LEU A 374 5.10 5.72 -23.44
CA LEU A 374 4.90 4.63 -24.42
C LEU A 374 6.10 3.67 -24.49
N GLU A 375 5.85 2.36 -24.63
CA GLU A 375 6.89 1.33 -24.79
C GLU A 375 7.62 1.43 -26.14
N ASP A 376 6.89 1.58 -27.24
CA ASP A 376 7.45 1.58 -28.60
C ASP A 376 7.55 3.00 -29.18
N ASN A 377 8.77 3.55 -29.17
CA ASN A 377 9.13 4.86 -29.75
C ASN A 377 9.35 4.76 -31.28
N LYS A 378 8.36 4.29 -32.03
CA LYS A 378 8.39 4.46 -33.50
C LYS A 378 8.27 5.93 -33.91
N LEU A 379 7.67 6.75 -33.05
CA LEU A 379 7.51 8.18 -33.21
C LEU A 379 8.59 8.89 -32.39
N SER A 380 9.72 9.22 -33.02
CA SER A 380 10.89 9.90 -32.41
C SER A 380 10.60 11.34 -31.94
N SER A 381 9.67 11.47 -31.00
CA SER A 381 9.25 12.71 -30.39
C SER A 381 9.99 12.93 -29.07
N LYS A 382 10.49 14.14 -28.86
CA LYS A 382 11.13 14.54 -27.60
C LYS A 382 10.17 14.56 -26.40
N TYR A 383 8.87 14.40 -26.63
CA TYR A 383 7.81 14.44 -25.62
C TYR A 383 7.32 13.05 -25.18
N ILE A 384 7.89 11.97 -25.75
CA ILE A 384 7.51 10.61 -25.42
C ILE A 384 8.62 9.98 -24.59
N VAL A 385 8.31 9.48 -23.39
CA VAL A 385 9.24 8.77 -22.50
C VAL A 385 8.76 7.33 -22.34
N SER A 386 9.66 6.36 -22.21
CA SER A 386 9.24 4.97 -21.97
C SER A 386 8.90 4.71 -20.50
N PRO A 387 7.99 3.75 -20.20
CA PRO A 387 7.71 3.34 -18.82
C PRO A 387 8.99 2.99 -18.04
N ASP A 388 9.90 2.23 -18.65
CA ASP A 388 11.20 1.85 -18.06
C ASP A 388 12.06 3.06 -17.70
N LEU A 389 12.07 4.10 -18.54
CA LEU A 389 12.86 5.30 -18.28
C LEU A 389 12.22 6.13 -17.17
N LEU A 390 10.90 6.27 -17.18
CA LEU A 390 10.15 6.93 -16.12
C LEU A 390 10.37 6.23 -14.77
N GLU A 391 10.30 4.90 -14.71
CA GLU A 391 10.58 4.15 -13.48
C GLU A 391 12.00 4.44 -12.94
N LYS A 392 13.00 4.47 -13.83
CA LYS A 392 14.37 4.83 -13.46
C LYS A 392 14.47 6.27 -12.95
N ASP A 393 13.70 7.19 -13.51
CA ASP A 393 13.62 8.57 -13.03
C ASP A 393 13.05 8.63 -11.61
N LEU A 394 11.92 7.97 -11.34
CA LEU A 394 11.30 7.92 -10.01
C LEU A 394 12.24 7.29 -8.97
N ALA A 395 12.91 6.20 -9.34
CA ALA A 395 13.92 5.58 -8.48
C ALA A 395 15.09 6.53 -8.18
N TYR A 396 15.52 7.32 -9.18
CA TYR A 396 16.60 8.29 -9.02
C TYR A 396 16.21 9.45 -8.11
N ILE A 397 15.02 10.02 -8.30
CA ILE A 397 14.44 11.08 -7.44
C ILE A 397 14.43 10.62 -5.98
N ARG A 398 13.91 9.41 -5.74
CA ARG A 398 13.90 8.80 -4.40
C ARG A 398 15.30 8.65 -3.83
N LYS A 399 16.24 8.12 -4.61
CA LYS A 399 17.63 7.90 -4.20
C LYS A 399 18.33 9.21 -3.81
N LYS A 400 17.97 10.33 -4.44
CA LYS A 400 18.49 11.67 -4.13
C LYS A 400 17.81 12.34 -2.93
N GLY A 401 16.82 11.68 -2.34
CA GLY A 401 16.08 12.18 -1.17
C GLY A 401 15.08 13.28 -1.52
N TYR A 402 14.70 13.43 -2.79
CA TYR A 402 13.66 14.38 -3.18
C TYR A 402 12.28 13.79 -2.90
N THR A 403 11.39 14.63 -2.40
CA THR A 403 10.02 14.27 -2.01
C THR A 403 9.03 14.92 -2.98
N PRO A 404 8.30 14.12 -3.78
CA PRO A 404 7.27 14.65 -4.66
C PRO A 404 6.13 15.30 -3.88
N VAL A 405 5.75 16.52 -4.29
CA VAL A 405 4.67 17.31 -3.69
C VAL A 405 3.67 17.77 -4.76
N PHE A 406 2.43 18.00 -4.33
CA PHE A 406 1.40 18.63 -5.15
C PHE A 406 1.58 20.15 -5.21
N MET A 407 1.05 20.78 -6.25
CA MET A 407 0.99 22.23 -6.38
C MET A 407 0.18 22.87 -5.25
N LYS A 408 -0.92 22.27 -4.77
CA LYS A 408 -1.63 22.79 -3.59
C LYS A 408 -0.75 22.90 -2.34
N GLU A 409 0.22 22.00 -2.17
CA GLU A 409 1.17 22.02 -1.04
C GLU A 409 2.17 23.18 -1.23
N VAL A 410 2.66 23.38 -2.45
CA VAL A 410 3.52 24.52 -2.83
C VAL A 410 2.81 25.86 -2.64
N ILE A 411 1.56 25.96 -3.10
CA ILE A 411 0.70 27.14 -2.97
C ILE A 411 0.49 27.47 -1.49
N ALA A 412 0.15 26.47 -0.67
CA ALA A 412 -0.05 26.67 0.75
C ALA A 412 1.22 27.25 1.40
N PHE A 413 2.39 26.68 1.11
CA PHE A 413 3.66 27.18 1.63
C PHE A 413 3.91 28.64 1.24
N ALA A 414 3.75 29.00 -0.03
CA ALA A 414 3.90 30.39 -0.48
C ALA A 414 2.86 31.35 0.12
N GLU A 415 1.67 30.87 0.48
CA GLU A 415 0.68 31.63 1.27
C GLU A 415 1.03 31.72 2.77
N GLY A 416 2.14 31.12 3.21
CA GLY A 416 2.54 31.06 4.62
C GLY A 416 1.78 30.00 5.43
N LYS A 417 1.09 29.08 4.77
CA LYS A 417 0.28 28.00 5.38
C LYS A 417 0.97 26.65 5.17
N GLY A 418 1.34 25.98 6.25
CA GLY A 418 2.03 24.68 6.16
C GLY A 418 3.52 24.79 5.85
N LYS A 419 4.12 23.66 5.50
CA LYS A 419 5.56 23.49 5.21
C LYS A 419 5.73 22.59 3.98
N LEU A 420 6.87 22.73 3.31
CA LEU A 420 7.33 21.77 2.31
C LEU A 420 8.46 20.91 2.91
N PRO A 421 8.69 19.69 2.38
CA PRO A 421 9.88 18.92 2.70
C PRO A 421 11.15 19.71 2.33
N GLU A 422 12.30 19.36 2.90
CA GLU A 422 13.58 20.02 2.60
C GLU A 422 13.96 19.98 1.11
N ARG A 423 13.60 18.90 0.42
CA ARG A 423 13.90 18.68 -1.00
C ARG A 423 12.62 18.39 -1.77
N PRO A 424 11.72 19.37 -1.96
CA PRO A 424 10.51 19.14 -2.72
C PRO A 424 10.82 19.02 -4.21
N ILE A 425 10.00 18.26 -4.92
CA ILE A 425 9.99 18.21 -6.38
C ILE A 425 8.55 18.09 -6.85
N VAL A 426 8.20 18.70 -7.99
CA VAL A 426 6.88 18.49 -8.61
C VAL A 426 7.08 17.66 -9.88
N ILE A 427 6.36 16.56 -9.99
CA ILE A 427 6.34 15.72 -11.19
C ILE A 427 5.05 16.04 -11.94
N THR A 428 5.16 16.58 -13.15
CA THR A 428 4.01 17.04 -13.95
C THR A 428 3.88 16.25 -15.24
N PHE A 429 2.64 15.95 -15.63
CA PHE A 429 2.26 15.37 -16.90
C PHE A 429 1.30 16.32 -17.61
N ASP A 430 1.63 16.73 -18.83
CA ASP A 430 0.79 17.62 -19.63
C ASP A 430 -0.09 16.80 -20.61
N ASP A 431 -1.06 17.47 -21.21
CA ASP A 431 -2.01 16.99 -22.23
C ASP A 431 -3.09 16.00 -21.76
N GLY A 432 -2.85 15.23 -20.71
CA GLY A 432 -3.81 14.28 -20.17
C GLY A 432 -3.96 13.02 -21.03
N TYR A 433 -2.84 12.42 -21.46
CA TYR A 433 -2.85 11.17 -22.22
C TYR A 433 -3.34 10.00 -21.36
N TYR A 434 -4.12 9.09 -21.94
CA TYR A 434 -4.61 7.88 -21.26
C TYR A 434 -3.45 6.98 -20.78
N ASN A 435 -2.34 6.99 -21.52
CA ASN A 435 -1.14 6.26 -21.13
C ASN A 435 -0.48 6.79 -19.84
N ASN A 436 -0.79 8.02 -19.40
CA ASN A 436 -0.41 8.50 -18.08
C ASN A 436 -1.13 7.72 -16.99
N TYR A 437 -2.43 7.49 -17.12
CA TYR A 437 -3.15 6.61 -16.21
C TYR A 437 -2.61 5.18 -16.25
N TYR A 438 -2.48 4.60 -17.44
CA TYR A 438 -2.08 3.19 -17.58
C TYR A 438 -0.67 2.87 -17.05
N TYR A 439 0.35 3.65 -17.44
CA TYR A 439 1.74 3.35 -17.07
C TYR A 439 2.23 4.06 -15.81
N VAL A 440 1.78 5.30 -15.56
CA VAL A 440 2.35 6.11 -14.47
C VAL A 440 1.69 5.78 -13.16
N TYR A 441 0.37 5.56 -13.14
CA TYR A 441 -0.37 5.35 -11.89
C TYR A 441 0.16 4.17 -11.06
N PRO A 442 0.44 2.97 -11.63
CA PRO A 442 1.05 1.87 -10.89
C PRO A 442 2.45 2.21 -10.35
N LEU A 443 3.22 3.03 -11.08
CA LEU A 443 4.55 3.47 -10.66
C LEU A 443 4.46 4.47 -9.50
N LEU A 444 3.50 5.41 -9.52
CA LEU A 444 3.26 6.31 -8.40
C LEU A 444 2.91 5.55 -7.12
N GLN A 445 2.09 4.49 -7.23
CA GLN A 445 1.80 3.59 -6.12
C GLN A 445 3.07 2.87 -5.65
N LYS A 446 3.81 2.23 -6.57
CA LYS A 446 5.06 1.50 -6.29
C LYS A 446 6.11 2.35 -5.56
N TYR A 447 6.28 3.61 -5.96
CA TYR A 447 7.26 4.51 -5.37
C TYR A 447 6.69 5.40 -4.26
N ASN A 448 5.39 5.30 -3.98
CA ASN A 448 4.63 6.21 -3.11
C ASN A 448 4.91 7.68 -3.44
N MET A 449 4.85 8.00 -4.73
CA MET A 449 5.09 9.34 -5.25
C MET A 449 3.81 9.97 -5.75
N LYS A 450 3.72 11.29 -5.66
CA LYS A 450 2.60 12.08 -6.17
C LYS A 450 2.97 12.72 -7.50
N ALA A 451 1.99 12.92 -8.36
CA ALA A 451 2.16 13.66 -9.60
C ALA A 451 0.99 14.63 -9.85
N VAL A 452 1.27 15.65 -10.65
CA VAL A 452 0.30 16.62 -11.13
C VAL A 452 0.02 16.31 -12.59
N ILE A 453 -1.25 16.33 -13.00
CA ILE A 453 -1.63 16.16 -14.40
C ILE A 453 -2.45 17.34 -14.88
N SER A 454 -2.05 17.96 -15.99
CA SER A 454 -2.76 19.09 -16.60
C SER A 454 -3.51 18.60 -17.83
N VAL A 455 -4.84 18.56 -17.76
CA VAL A 455 -5.68 17.95 -18.82
C VAL A 455 -6.23 19.00 -19.80
N VAL A 456 -6.37 18.62 -21.07
CA VAL A 456 -7.05 19.42 -22.10
C VAL A 456 -8.53 19.02 -22.15
N GLY A 457 -9.41 19.97 -21.83
CA GLY A 457 -10.82 19.68 -21.58
C GLY A 457 -11.58 19.05 -22.74
N LYS A 458 -11.34 19.54 -23.96
CA LYS A 458 -11.97 19.01 -25.18
C LYS A 458 -11.56 17.57 -25.47
N MET A 459 -10.30 17.23 -25.26
CA MET A 459 -9.82 15.85 -25.46
C MET A 459 -10.54 14.90 -24.49
N SER A 460 -10.65 15.28 -23.21
CA SER A 460 -11.38 14.48 -22.23
C SER A 460 -12.88 14.35 -22.54
N ASP A 461 -13.52 15.40 -23.07
CA ASP A 461 -14.90 15.32 -23.55
C ASP A 461 -15.05 14.35 -24.73
N GLU A 462 -14.18 14.45 -25.74
CA GLU A 462 -14.21 13.60 -26.94
C GLU A 462 -13.99 12.12 -26.59
N PHE A 463 -12.99 11.81 -25.77
CA PHE A 463 -12.68 10.43 -25.37
C PHE A 463 -13.66 9.86 -24.36
N THR A 464 -14.30 10.68 -23.52
CA THR A 464 -15.44 10.23 -22.70
C THR A 464 -16.64 9.86 -23.58
N GLY A 465 -16.91 10.65 -24.63
CA GLY A 465 -18.00 10.39 -25.57
C GLY A 465 -17.78 9.14 -26.44
N SER A 466 -16.55 8.88 -26.86
CA SER A 466 -16.21 7.72 -27.70
C SER A 466 -15.97 6.44 -26.89
N GLY A 467 -15.47 6.56 -25.65
CA GLY A 467 -15.04 5.43 -24.82
C GLY A 467 -13.74 4.77 -25.28
N ASP A 468 -13.01 5.37 -26.23
CA ASP A 468 -11.79 4.79 -26.80
C ASP A 468 -10.59 4.90 -25.83
N ARG A 469 -9.94 3.77 -25.56
CA ARG A 469 -8.83 3.63 -24.61
C ARG A 469 -7.55 3.12 -25.26
N ASN A 470 -7.22 3.62 -26.44
CA ASN A 470 -5.97 3.31 -27.12
C ASN A 470 -4.76 4.00 -26.45
N LEU A 471 -3.78 3.21 -26.01
CA LEU A 471 -2.59 3.74 -25.33
C LEU A 471 -1.78 4.75 -26.16
N ASN A 472 -1.85 4.69 -27.49
CA ASN A 472 -1.01 5.51 -28.36
C ASN A 472 -1.54 6.93 -28.60
N TYR A 473 -2.84 7.16 -28.42
CA TYR A 473 -3.45 8.44 -28.80
C TYR A 473 -4.63 8.87 -27.92
N SER A 474 -5.22 7.98 -27.11
CA SER A 474 -6.32 8.38 -26.25
C SER A 474 -5.89 9.36 -25.18
N HIS A 475 -6.81 10.23 -24.80
CA HIS A 475 -6.72 11.05 -23.61
C HIS A 475 -7.64 10.49 -22.51
N LEU A 476 -7.41 10.95 -21.29
CA LEU A 476 -8.15 10.53 -20.11
C LEU A 476 -9.64 10.88 -20.24
N THR A 477 -10.51 9.92 -19.94
CA THR A 477 -11.94 10.19 -19.78
C THR A 477 -12.21 10.88 -18.44
N TRP A 478 -13.41 11.44 -18.26
CA TRP A 478 -13.81 12.01 -16.97
C TRP A 478 -13.85 10.95 -15.85
N ASP A 479 -14.14 9.70 -16.17
CA ASP A 479 -14.07 8.59 -15.21
C ASP A 479 -12.62 8.28 -14.81
N ASP A 480 -11.67 8.32 -15.76
CA ASP A 480 -10.25 8.17 -15.44
C ASP A 480 -9.76 9.30 -14.53
N ILE A 481 -10.15 10.55 -14.84
CA ILE A 481 -9.78 11.72 -14.04
C ILE A 481 -10.33 11.60 -12.61
N LEU A 482 -11.57 11.12 -12.46
CA LEU A 482 -12.16 10.86 -11.14
C LEU A 482 -11.38 9.79 -10.38
N ASP A 483 -11.08 8.66 -11.02
CA ASP A 483 -10.34 7.56 -10.38
C ASP A 483 -8.93 8.01 -9.95
N MET A 484 -8.22 8.71 -10.83
CA MET A 484 -6.92 9.31 -10.55
C MET A 484 -7.00 10.29 -9.36
N HIS A 485 -8.00 11.17 -9.33
CA HIS A 485 -8.20 12.10 -8.23
C HIS A 485 -8.44 11.38 -6.90
N LEU A 486 -9.34 10.39 -6.89
CA LEU A 486 -9.71 9.64 -5.69
C LEU A 486 -8.56 8.78 -5.15
N SER A 487 -7.60 8.39 -5.98
CA SER A 487 -6.43 7.63 -5.56
C SER A 487 -5.53 8.36 -4.55
N GLY A 488 -5.59 9.70 -4.51
CA GLY A 488 -4.70 10.54 -3.71
C GLY A 488 -3.25 10.62 -4.22
N TYR A 489 -2.92 10.01 -5.37
CA TYR A 489 -1.61 10.11 -6.03
C TYR A 489 -1.55 11.20 -7.10
N TRP A 490 -2.70 11.71 -7.53
CA TRP A 490 -2.80 12.72 -8.57
C TRP A 490 -3.45 14.02 -8.09
N GLU A 491 -2.91 15.13 -8.56
CA GLU A 491 -3.58 16.42 -8.53
C GLU A 491 -3.91 16.84 -9.97
N ILE A 492 -5.19 17.15 -10.22
CA ILE A 492 -5.69 17.49 -11.54
C ILE A 492 -5.63 19.01 -11.72
N GLN A 493 -5.02 19.47 -12.81
CA GLN A 493 -4.82 20.88 -13.14
C GLN A 493 -5.33 21.24 -14.54
N ASN A 494 -5.43 22.53 -14.80
CA ASN A 494 -6.06 23.07 -16.01
C ASN A 494 -5.03 23.30 -17.12
N HIS A 495 -5.26 22.71 -18.30
CA HIS A 495 -4.45 22.94 -19.51
C HIS A 495 -5.27 23.55 -20.65
N SER A 496 -6.20 24.44 -20.33
CA SER A 496 -7.23 25.01 -21.21
C SER A 496 -8.29 24.00 -21.67
N TYR A 497 -9.46 24.49 -22.09
CA TYR A 497 -10.49 23.62 -22.62
C TYR A 497 -10.21 23.24 -24.08
N ASP A 498 -10.03 24.21 -24.98
CA ASP A 498 -9.79 24.00 -26.43
C ASP A 498 -8.68 24.91 -26.99
N CYS A 499 -7.71 25.27 -26.17
CA CYS A 499 -6.58 26.12 -26.59
C CYS A 499 -5.28 25.36 -26.78
N HIS A 500 -5.29 24.02 -26.88
CA HIS A 500 -4.11 23.22 -27.16
C HIS A 500 -3.87 23.06 -28.68
N THR A 501 -3.79 24.18 -29.41
CA THR A 501 -3.60 24.24 -30.86
C THR A 501 -2.65 25.37 -31.27
N TYR A 502 -2.15 25.31 -32.51
CA TYR A 502 -1.43 26.39 -33.20
C TYR A 502 -2.21 26.99 -34.36
N ASP A 503 -3.35 26.41 -34.75
CA ASP A 503 -4.06 26.78 -35.99
C ASP A 503 -4.76 28.14 -35.88
N VAL A 504 -5.62 28.27 -34.87
CA VAL A 504 -6.49 29.46 -34.74
C VAL A 504 -5.88 30.48 -33.76
N ARG A 505 -5.09 29.99 -32.80
CA ARG A 505 -4.39 30.73 -31.75
C ARG A 505 -3.15 29.93 -31.39
N ASN A 506 -2.08 30.59 -30.95
CA ASN A 506 -0.95 29.91 -30.31
C ASN A 506 -1.23 29.72 -28.82
N GLY A 507 -1.68 28.53 -28.42
CA GLY A 507 -2.02 28.27 -27.03
C GLY A 507 -3.11 29.21 -26.53
N VAL A 508 -2.86 29.90 -25.42
CA VAL A 508 -3.76 30.94 -24.87
C VAL A 508 -3.31 32.38 -25.16
N SER A 509 -2.31 32.61 -26.01
CA SER A 509 -1.83 33.98 -26.33
C SER A 509 -2.86 34.78 -27.12
N GLN A 510 -3.08 36.06 -26.77
CA GLN A 510 -3.88 37.02 -27.55
C GLN A 510 -3.40 37.12 -28.99
N VAL A 511 -4.33 37.19 -29.94
CA VAL A 511 -4.03 37.33 -31.36
C VAL A 511 -3.94 38.82 -31.75
N SER A 512 -3.21 39.15 -32.81
CA SER A 512 -2.81 40.54 -33.10
C SER A 512 -3.94 41.55 -33.32
N ASN A 513 -5.14 41.09 -33.68
CA ASN A 513 -6.31 41.95 -33.96
C ASN A 513 -7.43 41.80 -32.90
N GLU A 514 -7.16 41.09 -31.80
CA GLU A 514 -8.11 40.86 -30.71
C GLU A 514 -7.97 41.96 -29.67
N SER A 515 -9.07 42.65 -29.34
CA SER A 515 -9.07 43.65 -28.27
C SER A 515 -8.82 43.00 -26.91
N ASP A 516 -8.36 43.76 -25.92
CA ASP A 516 -8.15 43.23 -24.57
C ASP A 516 -9.45 42.70 -23.93
N GLU A 517 -10.59 43.30 -24.28
CA GLU A 517 -11.92 42.89 -23.81
C GLU A 517 -12.36 41.57 -24.46
N ASP A 518 -12.16 41.42 -25.76
CA ASP A 518 -12.44 40.17 -26.48
C ASP A 518 -11.53 39.05 -25.96
N TYR A 519 -10.24 39.34 -25.79
CA TYR A 519 -9.27 38.38 -25.25
C TYR A 519 -9.64 37.91 -23.86
N ARG A 520 -9.99 38.86 -22.97
CA ARG A 520 -10.44 38.55 -21.61
C ARG A 520 -11.70 37.69 -21.62
N THR A 521 -12.66 38.02 -22.47
CA THR A 521 -13.93 37.27 -22.59
C THR A 521 -13.67 35.84 -23.08
N PHE A 522 -12.86 35.70 -24.14
CA PHE A 522 -12.45 34.42 -24.68
C PHE A 522 -11.73 33.57 -23.64
N LEU A 523 -10.66 34.10 -23.04
CA LEU A 523 -9.79 33.37 -22.13
C LEU A 523 -10.57 32.92 -20.88
N THR A 524 -11.39 33.81 -20.32
CA THR A 524 -12.23 33.49 -19.17
C THR A 524 -13.21 32.37 -19.50
N SER A 525 -13.86 32.45 -20.67
CA SER A 525 -14.84 31.44 -21.10
C SER A 525 -14.22 30.05 -21.27
N ASP A 526 -13.09 29.96 -21.97
CA ASP A 526 -12.40 28.69 -22.21
C ASP A 526 -11.90 28.05 -20.91
N ILE A 527 -11.24 28.85 -20.07
CA ILE A 527 -10.62 28.35 -18.84
C ILE A 527 -11.68 27.97 -17.81
N CYS A 528 -12.71 28.80 -17.61
CA CYS A 528 -13.78 28.50 -16.66
C CYS A 528 -14.59 27.27 -17.09
N ARG A 529 -14.76 27.03 -18.39
CA ARG A 529 -15.40 25.80 -18.88
C ARG A 529 -14.68 24.54 -18.40
N LEU A 530 -13.34 24.53 -18.42
CA LEU A 530 -12.59 23.40 -17.87
C LEU A 530 -12.58 23.40 -16.33
N GLN A 531 -12.50 24.57 -15.66
CA GLN A 531 -12.65 24.65 -14.21
C GLN A 531 -13.93 23.95 -13.73
N ASP A 532 -15.06 24.31 -14.35
CA ASP A 532 -16.38 23.80 -13.96
C ASP A 532 -16.48 22.29 -14.18
N LYS A 533 -15.91 21.77 -15.27
CA LYS A 533 -15.90 20.33 -15.55
C LYS A 533 -15.05 19.54 -14.55
N ILE A 534 -13.82 19.98 -14.27
CA ILE A 534 -12.98 19.32 -13.27
C ILE A 534 -13.61 19.41 -11.88
N ALA A 535 -14.18 20.56 -11.51
CA ALA A 535 -14.86 20.74 -10.23
C ALA A 535 -16.11 19.87 -10.12
N TYR A 536 -16.89 19.73 -11.20
CA TYR A 536 -18.06 18.85 -11.23
C TYR A 536 -17.69 17.38 -11.00
N VAL A 537 -16.61 16.91 -11.62
CA VAL A 537 -16.16 15.52 -11.54
C VAL A 537 -15.48 15.23 -10.20
N THR A 538 -14.53 16.08 -9.79
CA THR A 538 -13.65 15.81 -8.65
C THR A 538 -14.11 16.45 -7.34
N GLY A 539 -15.06 17.38 -7.40
CA GLY A 539 -15.42 18.24 -6.26
C GLY A 539 -14.40 19.33 -5.94
N VAL A 540 -13.31 19.45 -6.71
CA VAL A 540 -12.23 20.41 -6.48
C VAL A 540 -11.93 21.18 -7.77
N ALA A 541 -11.97 22.51 -7.70
CA ALA A 541 -11.56 23.35 -8.81
C ALA A 541 -10.02 23.42 -8.88
N PRO A 542 -9.40 23.29 -10.07
CA PRO A 542 -7.97 23.49 -10.22
C PRO A 542 -7.52 24.86 -9.71
N THR A 543 -6.30 24.90 -9.15
CA THR A 543 -5.69 26.13 -8.63
C THR A 543 -4.42 26.53 -9.38
N THR A 544 -3.96 25.67 -10.29
CA THR A 544 -2.77 25.88 -11.12
C THR A 544 -3.14 25.80 -12.58
N PHE A 545 -2.67 26.76 -13.37
CA PHE A 545 -2.84 26.76 -14.81
C PHE A 545 -1.52 26.43 -15.51
N THR A 546 -1.54 25.47 -16.41
CA THR A 546 -0.38 25.10 -17.23
C THR A 546 -0.56 25.69 -18.60
N TYR A 547 0.37 26.51 -19.10
CA TYR A 547 0.21 27.15 -20.41
C TYR A 547 0.44 26.14 -21.55
N PRO A 548 -0.53 25.90 -22.44
CA PRO A 548 -0.30 25.16 -23.68
C PRO A 548 0.89 25.74 -24.44
N PHE A 549 1.87 24.89 -24.76
CA PHE A 549 3.12 25.26 -25.44
C PHE A 549 3.99 26.31 -24.72
N GLY A 550 3.67 26.67 -23.47
CA GLY A 550 4.28 27.81 -22.79
C GLY A 550 3.86 29.16 -23.37
N ALA A 551 2.79 29.21 -24.17
CA ALA A 551 2.33 30.41 -24.86
C ALA A 551 1.37 31.24 -23.97
N PHE A 552 1.75 32.49 -23.73
CA PHE A 552 0.96 33.50 -23.01
C PHE A 552 1.33 34.90 -23.52
N ASN A 553 0.69 35.94 -22.99
CA ASN A 553 1.04 37.35 -23.20
C ASN A 553 1.14 38.11 -21.87
N GLU A 554 1.34 39.43 -21.92
CA GLU A 554 1.46 40.27 -20.71
C GLU A 554 0.20 40.25 -19.83
N ASN A 555 -0.98 40.14 -20.42
CA ASN A 555 -2.28 40.21 -19.73
C ASN A 555 -2.79 38.85 -19.24
N THR A 556 -2.28 37.73 -19.74
CA THR A 556 -2.78 36.37 -19.41
C THR A 556 -2.77 36.11 -17.91
N ASP A 557 -1.67 36.38 -17.22
CA ASP A 557 -1.54 36.14 -15.77
C ASP A 557 -2.50 36.99 -14.95
N THR A 558 -2.74 38.22 -15.37
CA THR A 558 -3.67 39.14 -14.72
C THR A 558 -5.07 38.56 -14.77
N ILE A 559 -5.50 38.07 -15.94
CA ILE A 559 -6.82 37.43 -16.10
C ILE A 559 -6.89 36.13 -15.28
N LEU A 560 -5.86 35.29 -15.33
CA LEU A 560 -5.81 34.04 -14.54
C LEU A 560 -5.91 34.29 -13.03
N LYS A 561 -5.23 35.32 -12.52
CA LYS A 561 -5.31 35.75 -11.12
C LYS A 561 -6.73 36.15 -10.73
N GLU A 562 -7.40 36.93 -11.58
CA GLU A 562 -8.77 37.37 -11.35
C GLU A 562 -9.78 36.20 -11.40
N ILE A 563 -9.54 35.18 -12.22
CA ILE A 563 -10.33 33.93 -12.26
C ILE A 563 -10.11 33.08 -11.00
N GLY A 564 -9.00 33.28 -10.29
CA GLY A 564 -8.69 32.61 -9.02
C GLY A 564 -7.58 31.57 -9.10
N PHE A 565 -6.83 31.49 -10.21
CA PHE A 565 -5.62 30.67 -10.27
C PHE A 565 -4.53 31.27 -9.39
N LYS A 566 -3.90 30.42 -8.59
CA LYS A 566 -2.89 30.79 -7.60
C LYS A 566 -1.46 30.54 -8.07
N ALA A 567 -1.30 29.70 -9.08
CA ALA A 567 -0.01 29.36 -9.66
C ALA A 567 -0.11 29.14 -11.17
N THR A 568 0.99 29.34 -11.89
CA THR A 568 1.05 29.01 -13.32
C THR A 568 2.37 28.34 -13.72
N LEU A 569 2.29 27.34 -14.59
CA LEU A 569 3.41 26.52 -15.06
C LEU A 569 3.77 26.88 -16.50
N SER A 570 5.01 27.33 -16.71
CA SER A 570 5.56 27.70 -18.03
C SER A 570 6.45 26.61 -18.62
N CYS A 571 6.88 26.77 -19.88
CA CYS A 571 7.89 25.91 -20.51
C CYS A 571 9.32 26.48 -20.40
N THR A 572 9.54 27.49 -19.53
CA THR A 572 10.88 28.04 -19.31
C THR A 572 11.73 27.05 -18.53
N GLU A 573 12.86 26.63 -19.09
CA GLU A 573 13.79 25.72 -18.44
C GLU A 573 14.42 26.33 -17.18
N GLY A 574 14.46 25.55 -16.09
CA GLY A 574 15.14 25.92 -14.85
C GLY A 574 14.40 25.54 -13.58
N VAL A 575 15.01 25.92 -12.45
CA VAL A 575 14.47 25.73 -11.10
C VAL A 575 13.92 27.06 -10.60
N SER A 576 12.73 27.03 -9.97
CA SER A 576 12.10 28.20 -9.37
C SER A 576 12.42 28.28 -7.89
N THR A 577 12.50 29.49 -7.34
CA THR A 577 12.61 29.70 -5.88
C THR A 577 11.25 30.09 -5.35
N ILE A 578 10.72 29.30 -4.41
CA ILE A 578 9.43 29.54 -3.76
C ILE A 578 9.69 30.19 -2.41
N LYS A 579 9.06 31.33 -2.18
CA LYS A 579 9.21 32.11 -0.96
C LYS A 579 7.95 32.06 -0.12
N LYS A 580 8.12 31.71 1.15
CA LYS A 580 7.03 31.66 2.13
C LYS A 580 6.47 33.06 2.36
N GLY A 581 5.14 33.18 2.30
CA GLY A 581 4.45 34.47 2.42
C GLY A 581 4.48 35.34 1.16
N ASP A 582 5.02 34.85 0.04
CA ASP A 582 5.01 35.54 -1.25
C ASP A 582 4.32 34.69 -2.33
N PRO A 583 2.98 34.74 -2.45
CA PRO A 583 2.25 34.05 -3.53
C PRO A 583 2.64 34.53 -4.94
N GLY A 584 3.30 35.70 -5.08
CA GLY A 584 3.72 36.23 -6.36
C GLY A 584 4.78 35.35 -7.06
N CYS A 585 5.56 34.58 -6.30
CA CYS A 585 6.58 33.68 -6.83
C CYS A 585 6.00 32.45 -7.57
N LEU A 586 4.68 32.22 -7.50
CA LEU A 586 4.02 31.05 -8.06
C LEU A 586 3.60 31.19 -9.53
N TYR A 587 3.85 32.35 -10.15
CA TYR A 587 3.49 32.60 -11.54
C TYR A 587 4.69 32.41 -12.47
N LYS A 588 4.44 31.76 -13.61
CA LYS A 588 5.45 31.41 -14.63
C LYS A 588 6.56 30.55 -14.07
N LEU A 589 6.20 29.57 -13.23
CA LEU A 589 7.13 28.59 -12.69
C LEU A 589 7.87 27.89 -13.83
N LYS A 590 9.17 27.74 -13.63
CA LYS A 590 10.09 27.07 -14.56
C LYS A 590 9.96 25.56 -14.43
N ARG A 591 10.14 24.85 -15.54
CA ARG A 591 10.03 23.39 -15.64
C ARG A 591 11.14 22.82 -16.51
N HIS A 592 11.53 21.59 -16.22
CA HIS A 592 12.46 20.82 -17.02
C HIS A 592 11.73 19.81 -17.90
N LEU A 593 11.74 19.99 -19.22
CA LEU A 593 11.21 18.99 -20.16
C LEU A 593 12.05 17.72 -20.07
N ARG A 594 11.41 16.57 -19.80
CA ARG A 594 12.11 15.28 -19.80
C ARG A 594 12.20 14.69 -21.22
N PRO A 595 13.38 14.63 -21.87
CA PRO A 595 13.52 13.97 -23.17
C PRO A 595 13.66 12.45 -23.02
N PRO A 596 13.39 11.62 -24.03
CA PRO A 596 13.58 10.16 -23.97
C PRO A 596 15.03 9.67 -23.96
N GLY A 597 15.98 10.46 -24.44
CA GLY A 597 17.31 9.98 -24.82
C GLY A 597 18.37 9.96 -23.72
N SER A 598 18.15 10.69 -22.62
CA SER A 598 19.13 10.82 -21.54
C SER A 598 18.82 9.92 -20.35
N SER A 599 19.85 9.39 -19.71
CA SER A 599 19.73 8.67 -18.45
C SER A 599 19.31 9.61 -17.31
N PRO A 600 18.72 9.10 -16.20
CA PRO A 600 18.40 9.93 -15.04
C PRO A 600 19.61 10.72 -14.51
N GLN A 601 20.81 10.12 -14.52
CA GLN A 601 22.05 10.74 -14.05
C GLN A 601 22.44 11.96 -14.89
N GLU A 602 22.24 11.90 -16.21
CA GLU A 602 22.56 12.99 -17.13
C GLU A 602 21.48 14.08 -17.09
N PHE A 603 20.22 13.69 -16.92
CA PHE A 603 19.10 14.63 -16.89
C PHE A 603 19.03 15.41 -15.58
N PHE A 604 19.03 14.73 -14.43
CA PHE A 604 18.80 15.33 -13.11
C PHE A 604 20.05 15.99 -12.49
N THR A 605 20.93 16.57 -13.31
CA THR A 605 22.13 17.28 -12.83
C THR A 605 21.80 18.53 -12.02
N PHE A 606 20.58 19.05 -12.12
CA PHE A 606 20.05 20.16 -11.33
C PHE A 606 19.52 19.73 -9.94
N LEU A 607 19.47 18.41 -9.64
CA LEU A 607 19.14 17.87 -8.32
C LEU A 607 20.43 17.70 -7.49
N ASN A 608 20.79 18.74 -6.74
CA ASN A 608 22.03 18.81 -5.95
C ASN A 608 21.85 18.39 -4.50
#